data_AF-A0A292ZMR5-F1
#
_entry.id   AF-A0A292ZMR5-F1
#
_cell.length_a   1.000
_cell.length_b   1.000
_cell.length_c   1.000
_cell.angle_alpha   90.00
_cell.angle_beta   90.00
_cell.angle_gamma   90.00
#
_symmetry.space_group_name_H-M   'P 1'
#
loop_
_entity.id
_entity.type
_entity.pdbx_description
1 polymer ?
#
loop_
_entity_poly.entity_id
_entity_poly.type
_entity_poly.pdbx_seq_one_letter_code
_entity_poly.pdbx_strand_id
1 'polypeptide(L)'
;MPVRDWLCQALAPLAKRDCRRIAMVEAVRGEVLGMAQDGADPAELERACEAQIQERIIRSGRTSVSRAVSDLVKAGLLRRHYQGYRVDHPNRGAQREAVYTITAEVRRTLRRHRAIPLHGG
;
A
#
# COMPACT_ATOMS: atom_id res chain seq x y z
N MET A 1 -3.29 12.16 5.80
CA MET A 1 -2.49 10.96 5.48
C MET A 1 -2.33 10.85 3.97
N PRO A 2 -1.11 10.69 3.43
CA PRO A 2 -0.89 10.52 1.99
C PRO A 2 -1.61 9.28 1.44
N VAL A 3 -2.16 9.37 0.22
CA VAL A 3 -2.91 8.26 -0.43
C VAL A 3 -2.08 6.98 -0.52
N ARG A 4 -0.77 7.11 -0.73
CA ARG A 4 0.16 5.97 -0.77
C ARG A 4 0.16 5.19 0.55
N ASP A 5 0.24 5.88 1.68
CA ASP A 5 0.35 5.25 2.99
C ASP A 5 -0.99 4.62 3.39
N TRP A 6 -2.10 5.31 3.08
CA TRP A 6 -3.44 4.75 3.19
C TRP A 6 -3.62 3.48 2.34
N LEU A 7 -3.17 3.49 1.09
CA LEU A 7 -3.33 2.35 0.18
C LEU A 7 -2.52 1.13 0.65
N CYS A 8 -1.32 1.36 1.20
CA CYS A 8 -0.53 0.28 1.79
C CYS A 8 -1.28 -0.41 2.93
N GLN A 9 -1.93 0.37 3.81
CA GLN A 9 -2.74 -0.17 4.90
C GLN A 9 -3.99 -0.89 4.39
N ALA A 10 -4.68 -0.32 3.41
CA ALA A 10 -5.90 -0.90 2.85
C ALA A 10 -5.65 -2.21 2.10
N LEU A 11 -4.47 -2.39 1.50
CA LEU A 11 -4.08 -3.60 0.76
C LEU A 11 -3.46 -4.68 1.66
N ALA A 12 -3.01 -4.34 2.86
CA ALA A 12 -2.39 -5.29 3.79
C ALA A 12 -3.23 -6.55 4.08
N PRO A 13 -4.57 -6.49 4.20
CA PRO A 13 -5.40 -7.69 4.39
C PRO A 13 -5.41 -8.63 3.18
N LEU A 14 -5.33 -8.11 1.96
CA LEU A 14 -5.34 -8.90 0.73
C LEU A 14 -4.03 -9.66 0.52
N ALA A 15 -2.91 -9.08 1.00
CA ALA A 15 -1.60 -9.70 0.90
C ALA A 15 -1.40 -10.88 1.87
N LYS A 16 -2.29 -11.09 2.86
CA LYS A 16 -2.12 -12.10 3.94
C LYS A 16 -1.92 -13.54 3.42
N ARG A 17 -2.40 -13.87 2.23
CA ARG A 17 -2.30 -15.22 1.64
C ARG A 17 -1.17 -15.37 0.61
N ASP A 18 -0.39 -14.32 0.38
CA ASP A 18 0.73 -14.36 -0.56
C ASP A 18 1.87 -15.21 0.02
N CYS A 19 2.32 -16.24 -0.72
CA CYS A 19 3.42 -17.12 -0.31
C CYS A 19 4.69 -16.35 0.08
N ARG A 20 4.96 -15.22 -0.58
CA ARG A 20 6.09 -14.34 -0.26
C ARG A 20 5.91 -13.65 1.08
N ARG A 21 4.67 -13.30 1.44
CA ARG A 21 4.36 -12.70 2.74
C ARG A 21 4.47 -13.72 3.87
N ILE A 22 4.05 -14.95 3.64
CA ILE A 22 4.24 -16.05 4.60
C ILE A 22 5.73 -16.27 4.86
N ALA A 23 6.54 -16.41 3.79
CA ALA A 23 7.98 -16.56 3.91
C ALA A 23 8.67 -15.38 4.63
N MET A 24 8.21 -14.15 4.39
CA MET A 24 8.71 -12.96 5.11
C MET A 24 8.39 -13.03 6.61
N VAL A 25 7.16 -13.40 6.98
CA VAL A 25 6.74 -13.49 8.39
C VAL A 25 7.57 -14.55 9.12
N GLU A 26 7.77 -15.71 8.52
CA GLU A 26 8.60 -16.78 9.09
C GLU A 26 10.06 -16.35 9.23
N ALA A 27 10.62 -15.63 8.25
CA ALA A 27 11.97 -15.10 8.35
C ALA A 27 12.12 -14.09 9.52
N VAL A 28 11.17 -13.16 9.68
CA VAL A 28 11.20 -12.19 10.79
C VAL A 28 11.11 -12.88 12.14
N ARG A 29 10.24 -13.90 12.27
CA ARG A 29 10.15 -14.70 13.50
C ARG A 29 11.47 -15.39 13.82
N GLY A 30 12.12 -16.01 12.82
CA GLY A 30 13.43 -16.62 12.98
C GLY A 30 14.51 -15.62 13.42
N GLU A 31 14.52 -14.42 12.84
CA GLU A 31 15.45 -13.35 13.22
C GLU A 31 15.24 -12.88 14.67
N VAL A 32 13.99 -12.62 15.08
CA VAL A 32 13.68 -12.16 16.45
C VAL A 32 13.99 -13.23 17.49
N LEU A 33 13.65 -14.48 17.22
CA LEU A 33 13.97 -15.60 18.11
C LEU A 33 15.49 -15.86 18.19
N GLY A 34 16.22 -15.70 17.09
CA GLY A 34 17.67 -15.85 17.06
C GLY A 34 18.43 -14.74 17.80
N MET A 35 17.80 -13.58 18.03
CA MET A 35 18.35 -12.46 18.80
C MET A 35 17.82 -12.39 20.24
N ALA A 36 16.90 -13.30 20.61
CA ALA A 36 16.33 -13.34 21.95
C ALA A 36 17.40 -13.73 22.98
N GLN A 37 17.40 -13.04 24.11
CA GLN A 37 18.23 -13.43 25.26
C GLN A 37 17.55 -14.54 26.04
N ASP A 38 18.34 -15.36 26.74
CA ASP A 38 17.80 -16.39 27.63
C ASP A 38 16.89 -15.76 28.69
N GLY A 39 15.63 -16.23 28.76
CA GLY A 39 14.61 -15.71 29.67
C GLY A 39 13.82 -14.50 29.17
N ALA A 40 13.96 -14.12 27.89
CA ALA A 40 13.13 -13.07 27.29
C ALA A 40 11.63 -13.41 27.39
N ASP A 41 10.81 -12.39 27.71
CA ASP A 41 9.36 -12.52 27.79
C ASP A 41 8.78 -12.90 26.41
N PRO A 42 8.08 -14.05 26.29
CA PRO A 42 7.43 -14.43 25.04
C PRO A 42 6.48 -13.35 24.50
N ALA A 43 5.81 -12.60 25.37
CA ALA A 43 4.90 -11.55 24.94
C ALA A 43 5.66 -10.33 24.39
N GLU A 44 6.88 -10.05 24.86
CA GLU A 44 7.74 -9.00 24.32
C GLU A 44 8.31 -9.39 22.96
N LEU A 45 8.72 -10.65 22.80
CA LEU A 45 9.17 -11.20 21.52
C LEU A 45 8.06 -11.18 20.46
N GLU A 46 6.83 -11.51 20.82
CA GLU A 46 5.67 -11.43 19.91
C GLU A 46 5.40 -9.98 19.48
N ARG A 47 5.44 -9.03 20.42
CA ARG A 47 5.27 -7.59 20.10
C ARG A 47 6.38 -7.08 19.17
N ALA A 48 7.63 -7.48 19.41
CA ALA A 48 8.76 -7.13 18.56
C ALA A 48 8.63 -7.73 17.15
N CYS A 49 8.21 -8.99 17.05
CA CYS A 49 7.89 -9.64 15.77
C CYS A 49 6.83 -8.86 15.00
N GLU A 50 5.69 -8.58 15.62
CA GLU A 50 4.57 -7.89 14.95
C GLU A 50 5.01 -6.50 14.47
N ALA A 51 5.75 -5.75 15.30
CA ALA A 51 6.27 -4.44 14.91
C ALA A 51 7.19 -4.50 13.67
N GLN A 52 8.15 -5.44 13.65
CA GLN A 52 9.05 -5.62 12.51
C GLN A 52 8.34 -6.10 11.24
N ILE A 53 7.38 -7.01 11.39
CA ILE A 53 6.52 -7.48 10.30
C ILE A 53 5.78 -6.29 9.70
N GLN A 54 5.09 -5.49 10.52
CA GLN A 54 4.34 -4.31 10.06
C GLN A 54 5.25 -3.29 9.36
N GLU A 55 6.45 -3.03 9.88
CA GLU A 55 7.40 -2.13 9.25
C GLU A 55 7.82 -2.62 7.85
N ARG A 56 8.21 -3.90 7.72
CA ARG A 56 8.60 -4.49 6.43
C ARG A 56 7.44 -4.50 5.43
N ILE A 57 6.21 -4.70 5.90
CA ILE A 57 5.00 -4.62 5.08
C ILE A 57 4.79 -3.20 4.56
N ILE A 58 4.87 -2.19 5.43
CA ILE A 58 4.69 -0.79 5.03
C ILE A 58 5.79 -0.39 4.04
N ARG A 59 7.04 -0.78 4.32
CA ARG A 59 8.19 -0.50 3.46
C ARG A 59 8.05 -1.13 2.08
N SER A 60 7.72 -2.42 2.03
CA SER A 60 7.54 -3.16 0.77
C SER A 60 6.30 -2.68 -0.01
N GLY A 61 5.22 -2.38 0.69
CA GLY A 61 3.99 -1.79 0.15
C GLY A 61 4.22 -0.43 -0.50
N ARG A 62 5.01 0.46 0.12
CA ARG A 62 5.32 1.78 -0.46
C ARG A 62 6.02 1.66 -1.82
N THR A 63 6.94 0.71 -1.96
CA THR A 63 7.66 0.46 -3.21
C THR A 63 6.75 -0.18 -4.27
N SER A 64 5.95 -1.19 -3.89
CA SER A 64 5.03 -1.85 -4.82
C SER A 64 3.96 -0.90 -5.34
N VAL A 65 3.37 -0.08 -4.46
CA VAL A 65 2.40 0.95 -4.83
C VAL A 65 3.04 1.99 -5.76
N SER A 66 4.26 2.45 -5.47
CA SER A 66 4.94 3.43 -6.33
C SER A 66 5.21 2.87 -7.73
N ARG A 67 5.59 1.59 -7.82
CA ARG A 67 5.79 0.89 -9.09
C ARG A 67 4.46 0.74 -9.84
N ALA A 68 3.42 0.23 -9.20
CA ALA A 68 2.11 0.06 -9.82
C ALA A 68 1.54 1.39 -10.35
N VAL A 69 1.64 2.47 -9.56
CA VAL A 69 1.23 3.81 -10.00
C VAL A 69 2.06 4.27 -11.20
N SER A 70 3.37 4.00 -11.22
CA SER A 70 4.23 4.34 -12.36
C SER A 70 3.85 3.56 -13.62
N ASP A 71 3.52 2.28 -13.49
CA ASP A 71 3.10 1.44 -14.63
C ASP A 71 1.73 1.89 -15.16
N LEU A 72 0.80 2.28 -14.29
CA LEU A 72 -0.48 2.87 -14.68
C LEU A 72 -0.32 4.23 -15.41
N VAL A 73 0.69 5.02 -15.03
CA VAL A 73 1.04 6.26 -15.75
C VAL A 73 1.62 5.93 -17.13
N LYS A 74 2.55 4.96 -17.21
CA LYS A 74 3.15 4.52 -18.48
C LYS A 74 2.11 3.94 -19.44
N ALA A 75 1.15 3.18 -18.92
CA ALA A 75 0.02 2.65 -19.67
C ALA A 75 -1.01 3.72 -20.09
N GLY A 76 -0.82 4.99 -19.70
CA GLY A 76 -1.71 6.09 -20.06
C GLY A 76 -3.03 6.12 -19.28
N LEU A 77 -3.19 5.26 -18.27
CA LEU A 77 -4.40 5.17 -17.44
C LEU A 77 -4.45 6.27 -16.37
N LEU A 78 -3.28 6.70 -15.89
CA LEU A 78 -3.10 7.82 -14.98
C LEU A 78 -2.29 8.94 -15.63
N ARG A 79 -2.57 10.18 -15.24
CA ARG A 79 -1.73 11.34 -15.50
C ARG A 79 -1.15 11.85 -14.18
N ARG A 80 0.16 12.07 -14.15
CA ARG A 80 0.90 12.60 -13.00
C ARG A 80 1.10 14.10 -13.19
N HIS A 81 0.79 14.86 -12.16
CA HIS A 81 0.93 16.30 -12.13
C HIS A 81 1.76 16.71 -10.92
N TYR A 82 2.50 17.79 -11.10
CA TYR A 82 3.22 18.48 -10.04
C TYR A 82 2.71 19.92 -9.98
N GLN A 83 2.94 20.61 -8.87
CA GLN A 83 2.78 22.06 -8.65
C GLN A 83 1.76 22.81 -9.53
N GLY A 84 0.67 23.32 -8.93
CA GLY A 84 -0.21 24.30 -9.57
C GLY A 84 -1.27 23.76 -10.55
N TYR A 85 -1.32 22.44 -10.82
CA TYR A 85 -2.28 21.89 -11.79
C TYR A 85 -3.75 21.89 -11.34
N ARG A 86 -4.04 21.74 -10.04
CA ARG A 86 -5.41 21.86 -9.49
C ARG A 86 -5.41 22.82 -8.31
N VAL A 87 -5.82 24.06 -8.57
CA VAL A 87 -6.04 25.10 -7.56
C VAL A 87 -7.30 24.85 -6.71
N ASP A 88 -8.26 24.09 -7.25
CA ASP A 88 -9.53 23.76 -6.58
C ASP A 88 -9.46 22.48 -5.73
N HIS A 89 -8.29 21.86 -5.59
CA HIS A 89 -8.11 20.65 -4.78
C HIS A 89 -7.44 21.00 -3.45
N PRO A 90 -7.87 20.42 -2.30
CA PRO A 90 -7.29 20.73 -0.98
C PRO A 90 -5.77 20.52 -0.93
N ASN A 91 -5.29 19.51 -1.66
CA ASN A 91 -3.88 19.33 -1.93
C ASN A 91 -3.53 20.06 -3.23
N ARG A 92 -3.31 21.38 -3.16
CA ARG A 92 -3.02 22.31 -4.28
C ARG A 92 -1.65 22.06 -4.96
N GLY A 93 -1.29 20.78 -5.15
CA GLY A 93 0.05 20.40 -5.61
C GLY A 93 1.16 21.09 -4.81
N ALA A 94 0.96 21.23 -3.48
CA ALA A 94 1.81 22.04 -2.64
C ALA A 94 3.22 21.42 -2.56
N GLN A 95 4.14 22.05 -3.29
CA GLN A 95 5.60 22.01 -3.27
C GLN A 95 6.35 20.65 -3.33
N ARG A 96 5.79 19.50 -2.95
CA ARG A 96 6.49 18.19 -2.94
C ARG A 96 5.65 16.95 -3.24
N GLU A 97 4.32 17.00 -3.13
CA GLU A 97 3.47 15.83 -3.34
C GLU A 97 2.93 15.74 -4.77
N ALA A 98 3.02 14.55 -5.38
CA ALA A 98 2.49 14.30 -6.71
C ALA A 98 0.96 14.14 -6.69
N VAL A 99 0.27 14.78 -7.63
CA VAL A 99 -1.17 14.63 -7.84
C VAL A 99 -1.40 13.73 -9.05
N TYR A 100 -2.31 12.76 -8.92
CA TYR A 100 -2.66 11.85 -10.00
C TYR A 100 -4.11 12.04 -10.42
N THR A 101 -4.36 12.04 -11.73
CA THR A 101 -5.73 12.06 -12.28
C THR A 101 -5.95 10.88 -13.20
N ILE A 102 -7.11 10.24 -13.11
CA ILE A 102 -7.55 9.21 -14.06
C ILE A 102 -8.02 9.85 -15.38
N THR A 103 -7.85 9.13 -16.49
CA THR A 103 -8.41 9.56 -17.79
C THR A 103 -9.93 9.47 -17.82
N ALA A 104 -10.56 10.14 -18.80
CA ALA A 104 -12.00 10.08 -19.00
C ALA A 104 -12.51 8.66 -19.32
N GLU A 105 -11.69 7.86 -20.02
CA GLU A 105 -11.98 6.46 -20.31
C GLU A 105 -11.98 5.61 -19.05
N VAL A 106 -10.91 5.68 -18.24
CA VAL A 106 -10.83 4.98 -16.95
C VAL A 106 -11.99 5.40 -16.04
N ARG A 107 -12.33 6.69 -16.02
CA ARG A 107 -13.49 7.19 -15.26
C ARG A 107 -14.80 6.55 -15.71
N ARG A 108 -15.04 6.43 -17.03
CA ARG A 108 -16.24 5.78 -17.58
C ARG A 108 -16.29 4.30 -17.19
N THR A 109 -15.17 3.59 -17.31
CA THR A 109 -15.07 2.17 -16.95
C THR A 109 -15.33 1.94 -15.46
N LEU A 110 -14.69 2.72 -14.57
CA LEU A 110 -14.91 2.61 -13.12
C LEU A 110 -16.36 2.92 -12.72
N ARG A 111 -17.02 3.88 -13.39
CA ARG A 111 -18.44 4.18 -13.16
C ARG A 111 -19.36 3.01 -13.57
N ARG A 112 -19.04 2.32 -14.68
CA ARG A 112 -19.77 1.14 -15.13
C ARG A 112 -19.63 -0.03 -14.15
N HIS A 113 -18.41 -0.27 -13.63
CA HIS A 113 -18.19 -1.33 -12.65
C HIS A 113 -18.82 -1.05 -11.28
N ARG A 114 -18.93 0.22 -10.89
CA ARG A 114 -19.65 0.61 -9.66
C ARG A 114 -21.17 0.44 -9.79
N ALA A 115 -21.68 0.29 -11.00
CA ALA A 115 -23.09 0.05 -11.29
C ALA A 115 -23.44 -1.44 -11.48
N ILE A 116 -22.48 -2.36 -11.29
CA ILE A 116 -22.79 -3.79 -11.19
C ILE A 116 -23.28 -4.03 -9.76
N PRO A 117 -24.58 -4.31 -9.53
CA PRO A 117 -25.00 -4.80 -8.23
C PRO A 117 -24.29 -6.12 -8.00
N LEU A 118 -23.70 -6.29 -6.82
CA LEU A 118 -23.39 -7.62 -6.30
C LEU A 118 -24.72 -8.38 -6.33
N HIS A 119 -24.92 -9.19 -7.37
CA HIS A 119 -26.07 -10.09 -7.42
C HIS A 119 -25.85 -11.12 -6.32
N GLY A 120 -26.67 -10.99 -5.28
CA GLY A 120 -26.90 -12.07 -4.34
C GLY A 120 -27.47 -13.28 -5.07
N GLY A 121 -27.07 -14.44 -4.58
CA GLY A 121 -27.50 -15.78 -4.95
C GLY A 121 -26.78 -16.75 -4.05
#